data_AF-A0A978TN95-F1
#
_entry.id   AF-A0A978TN95-F1
#
_cell.length_a   1.000
_cell.length_b   1.000
_cell.length_c   1.000
_cell.angle_alpha   90.00
_cell.angle_beta   90.00
_cell.angle_gamma   90.00
#
_symmetry.space_group_name_H-M   'P 1'
#
loop_
_entity.id
_entity.type
_entity.pdbx_description
1 polymer ?
#
loop_
_entity_poly.entity_id
_entity_poly.type
_entity_poly.pdbx_seq_one_letter_code
_entity_poly.pdbx_strand_id
1 'polypeptide(L)'
;MSDRSITIQLPEELLTYIDTQAQLTRTSRTETIVRLLQCAMDKSTADVEGIMARIDALERQVAEWVACSDGKVIEELQARVSALERKRAIDVKNTTTPDPRGSEAEWMTVKEAFIWLGGDPHDPSSGVTSLDGRRSIGFHRFRVLKAADYRAFGLEFQSDRRRKQQPCLRPLLSSNK
;
A
#
# COMPACT_ATOMS: atom_id res chain seq x y z
N MET A 1 0.13 -68.80 -20.41
CA MET A 1 -0.60 -67.51 -20.51
C MET A 1 -1.07 -67.38 -21.94
N SER A 2 -2.37 -67.28 -22.19
CA SER A 2 -2.89 -67.19 -23.55
C SER A 2 -2.68 -65.77 -24.07
N ASP A 3 -1.87 -65.62 -25.12
CA ASP A 3 -1.71 -64.35 -25.85
C ASP A 3 -3.05 -63.95 -26.46
N ARG A 4 -3.75 -63.03 -25.81
CA ARG A 4 -4.93 -62.38 -26.38
C ARG A 4 -4.44 -61.25 -27.26
N SER A 5 -4.45 -61.46 -28.57
CA SER A 5 -4.18 -60.40 -29.54
C SER A 5 -5.31 -59.37 -29.48
N ILE A 6 -4.94 -58.11 -29.26
CA ILE A 6 -5.87 -56.97 -29.30
C ILE A 6 -5.65 -56.27 -30.64
N THR A 7 -6.71 -56.13 -31.42
CA THR A 7 -6.68 -55.36 -32.67
C THR A 7 -7.19 -53.96 -32.38
N ILE A 8 -6.37 -52.95 -32.64
CA ILE A 8 -6.70 -51.54 -32.40
C ILE A 8 -6.77 -50.85 -33.76
N GLN A 9 -7.86 -50.12 -34.01
CA GLN A 9 -7.94 -49.26 -35.19
C GLN A 9 -7.33 -47.90 -34.86
N LEU A 10 -6.41 -47.46 -35.70
CA LEU A 10 -5.74 -46.17 -35.57
C LEU A 10 -6.09 -45.29 -36.77
N PRO A 11 -6.19 -43.97 -36.58
CA PRO A 11 -6.23 -43.00 -37.67
C PRO A 11 -5.13 -43.23 -38.71
N GLU A 12 -5.44 -43.00 -39.98
CA GLU A 12 -4.54 -43.25 -41.11
C GLU A 12 -3.23 -42.45 -41.02
N GLU A 13 -3.30 -41.23 -40.49
CA GLU A 13 -2.14 -40.39 -40.20
C GLU A 13 -1.17 -41.06 -39.21
N LEU A 14 -1.69 -41.68 -38.15
CA LEU A 14 -0.88 -42.38 -37.15
C LEU A 14 -0.30 -43.68 -37.70
N LEU A 15 -1.06 -44.42 -38.52
CA LEU A 15 -0.56 -45.61 -39.20
C LEU A 15 0.60 -45.27 -40.14
N THR A 16 0.47 -44.20 -40.91
CA THR A 16 1.51 -43.71 -41.84
C THR A 16 2.78 -43.32 -41.08
N TYR A 17 2.62 -42.63 -39.94
CA TYR A 17 3.74 -42.28 -39.08
C TYR A 17 4.44 -43.51 -38.50
N ILE A 18 3.69 -44.49 -37.98
CA ILE A 18 4.23 -45.74 -37.43
C ILE A 18 4.97 -46.53 -38.52
N ASP A 19 4.41 -46.60 -39.73
CA ASP A 19 5.02 -47.30 -40.86
C ASP A 19 6.33 -46.65 -41.29
N THR A 20 6.35 -45.32 -41.36
CA THR A 20 7.57 -44.58 -41.68
C THR A 20 8.66 -44.84 -40.63
N GLN A 21 8.30 -44.80 -39.34
CA GLN A 21 9.24 -45.07 -38.24
C GLN A 21 9.72 -46.52 -38.23
N ALA A 22 8.83 -47.48 -38.48
CA ALA A 22 9.15 -48.90 -38.56
C ALA A 22 10.12 -49.21 -39.71
N GLN A 23 9.94 -48.57 -40.87
CA GLN A 23 10.86 -48.66 -42.00
C GLN A 23 12.23 -48.05 -41.68
N LEU A 24 12.25 -46.87 -41.07
CA LEU A 24 13.48 -46.17 -40.68
C LEU A 24 14.31 -47.00 -39.70
N THR A 25 13.66 -47.62 -38.71
CA THR A 25 14.38 -48.42 -37.71
C THR A 25 14.43 -49.92 -37.99
N ARG A 26 13.86 -50.36 -39.13
CA ARG A 26 13.79 -51.77 -39.56
C ARG A 26 13.22 -52.70 -38.48
N THR A 27 12.21 -52.22 -37.76
CA THR A 27 11.54 -52.92 -36.65
C THR A 27 10.09 -53.22 -37.00
N SER A 28 9.46 -54.13 -36.25
CA SER A 28 8.01 -54.37 -36.41
C SER A 28 7.20 -53.14 -35.97
N ARG A 29 5.95 -53.03 -36.46
CA ARG A 29 5.02 -51.97 -36.02
C ARG A 29 4.83 -51.99 -34.50
N THR A 30 4.64 -53.18 -33.93
CA THR A 30 4.44 -53.37 -32.49
C THR A 30 5.65 -52.88 -31.69
N GLU A 31 6.85 -53.27 -32.09
CA GLU A 31 8.10 -52.85 -31.42
C GLU A 31 8.33 -51.33 -31.54
N THR A 32 7.99 -50.76 -32.70
CA THR A 32 8.03 -49.32 -32.94
C THR A 32 7.06 -48.57 -32.03
N ILE A 33 5.82 -49.06 -31.89
CA ILE A 33 4.80 -48.49 -31.01
C ILE A 33 5.27 -48.57 -29.55
N VAL A 34 5.75 -49.72 -29.09
CA VAL A 34 6.24 -49.90 -27.71
C VAL A 34 7.38 -48.91 -27.42
N ARG A 35 8.34 -48.77 -28.34
CA ARG A 35 9.46 -47.83 -28.17
C ARG A 35 8.99 -46.37 -28.11
N LEU A 36 8.05 -45.98 -28.97
CA LEU A 36 7.51 -44.62 -29.00
C LEU A 36 6.73 -44.30 -27.72
N LEU A 37 5.93 -45.25 -27.23
CA LEU A 37 5.20 -45.11 -25.96
C LEU A 37 6.17 -45.02 -24.78
N GLN A 38 7.21 -45.86 -24.73
CA GLN A 38 8.23 -45.79 -23.70
C GLN A 38 8.92 -44.43 -23.69
N CYS A 39 9.34 -43.93 -24.85
CA CYS A 39 9.99 -42.63 -24.96
C CYS A 39 9.06 -41.46 -24.56
N ALA A 40 7.76 -41.55 -24.84
CA ALA A 40 6.78 -40.56 -24.40
C ALA A 40 6.57 -40.59 -22.88
N MET A 41 6.51 -41.77 -22.27
CA MET A 41 6.42 -41.93 -20.83
C MET A 41 7.68 -41.41 -20.13
N ASP A 42 8.87 -41.76 -20.63
CA ASP A 42 10.15 -41.35 -20.05
C ASP A 42 10.34 -39.82 -20.09
N LYS A 43 9.89 -39.17 -21.18
CA LYS A 43 9.88 -37.70 -21.28
C LYS A 43 8.93 -37.08 -20.26
N SER A 44 7.72 -37.62 -20.13
CA SER A 44 6.75 -37.13 -19.15
C SER A 44 7.25 -37.30 -17.71
N THR A 45 7.98 -38.38 -17.39
CA THR A 45 8.55 -38.58 -16.06
C THR A 45 9.71 -37.63 -15.78
N ALA A 46 10.58 -37.37 -16.77
CA ALA A 46 11.68 -36.42 -16.64
C ALA A 46 11.17 -34.97 -16.41
N ASP A 47 10.07 -34.60 -17.07
CA ASP A 47 9.43 -33.29 -16.85
C ASP A 47 8.87 -33.15 -15.42
N VAL A 48 8.25 -34.22 -14.89
CA VAL A 48 7.74 -34.23 -13.50
C VAL A 48 8.88 -34.16 -12.49
N GLU A 49 9.97 -34.90 -12.71
CA GLU A 49 11.16 -34.86 -11.84
C GLU A 49 11.82 -33.47 -11.84
N GLY A 50 11.91 -32.81 -13.00
CA GLY A 50 12.39 -31.44 -13.11
C GLY A 50 11.48 -30.42 -12.40
N ILE A 51 10.16 -30.60 -12.47
CA ILE A 51 9.20 -29.77 -11.73
C ILE A 51 9.38 -29.95 -10.22
N MET A 52 9.48 -31.20 -9.74
CA MET A 52 9.68 -31.48 -8.31
C MET A 52 10.99 -30.88 -7.79
N ALA A 53 12.10 -31.04 -8.52
CA ALA A 53 13.38 -30.44 -8.13
C ALA A 53 13.33 -28.91 -8.03
N ARG A 54 12.54 -28.26 -8.90
CA ARG A 54 12.34 -26.81 -8.88
C ARG A 54 11.44 -26.35 -7.74
N ILE A 55 10.44 -27.16 -7.34
CA ILE A 55 9.64 -26.91 -6.14
C ILE A 55 10.53 -26.97 -4.90
N ASP A 56 11.35 -28.02 -4.75
CA ASP A 56 12.28 -28.14 -3.62
C ASP A 56 13.27 -26.96 -3.54
N ALA A 57 13.74 -26.48 -4.69
CA ALA A 57 14.64 -25.31 -4.74
C ALA A 57 13.93 -24.03 -4.28
N LEU A 58 12.69 -23.81 -4.72
CA LEU A 58 11.88 -22.68 -4.29
C LEU A 58 11.54 -22.75 -2.80
N GLU A 59 11.20 -23.93 -2.28
CA GLU A 59 10.92 -24.11 -0.85
C GLU A 59 12.15 -23.78 0.02
N ARG A 60 13.36 -24.18 -0.40
CA ARG A 60 14.60 -23.79 0.28
C ARG A 60 14.85 -22.29 0.24
N GLN A 61 14.64 -21.65 -0.91
CA GLN A 61 14.79 -20.20 -1.04
C GLN A 61 13.79 -19.45 -0.15
N VAL A 62 12.53 -19.90 -0.10
CA VAL A 62 11.52 -19.32 0.78
C VAL A 62 11.91 -19.52 2.25
N ALA A 63 12.41 -20.69 2.64
CA ALA A 63 12.88 -20.93 3.99
C ALA A 63 14.07 -20.02 4.36
N GLU A 64 15.01 -19.81 3.45
CA GLU A 64 16.13 -18.87 3.62
C GLU A 64 15.64 -17.42 3.74
N TRP A 65 14.69 -17.00 2.91
CA TRP A 65 14.10 -15.67 2.97
C TRP A 65 13.32 -15.44 4.27
N VAL A 66 12.61 -16.46 4.76
CA VAL A 66 11.92 -16.41 6.05
C VAL A 66 12.92 -16.36 7.21
N ALA A 67 14.05 -17.08 7.11
CA ALA A 67 15.11 -17.05 8.11
C ALA A 67 15.88 -15.72 8.12
N CYS A 68 16.10 -15.11 6.95
CA CYS A 68 16.75 -13.81 6.80
C CYS A 68 15.80 -12.62 6.97
N SER A 69 14.48 -12.83 6.87
CA SER A 69 13.50 -11.84 7.29
C SER A 69 13.56 -11.77 8.81
N ASP A 70 14.40 -10.88 9.31
CA ASP A 70 14.54 -10.60 10.73
C ASP A 70 13.17 -10.17 11.27
N GLY A 71 12.44 -11.11 11.87
CA GLY A 71 11.25 -10.82 12.67
C GLY A 71 11.55 -9.74 13.74
N LYS A 72 12.83 -9.62 14.13
CA LYS A 72 13.37 -8.53 14.95
C LYS A 72 13.19 -7.14 14.33
N VAL A 73 13.34 -6.97 13.02
CA VAL A 73 13.16 -5.66 12.36
C VAL A 73 11.68 -5.27 12.36
N ILE A 74 10.77 -6.23 12.13
CA ILE A 74 9.33 -5.99 12.19
C ILE A 74 8.91 -5.65 13.62
N GLU A 75 9.39 -6.41 14.61
CA GLU A 75 9.11 -6.17 16.03
C GLU A 75 9.71 -4.84 16.53
N GLU A 76 10.94 -4.49 16.11
CA GLU A 76 11.57 -3.20 16.42
C GLU A 76 10.81 -2.03 15.79
N LEU A 77 10.38 -2.17 14.53
CA LEU A 77 9.58 -1.15 13.86
C LEU A 77 8.20 -1.00 14.53
N GLN A 78 7.55 -2.11 14.89
CA GLN A 78 6.29 -2.07 15.65
C GLN A 78 6.46 -1.43 17.03
N ALA A 79 7.57 -1.72 17.74
CA ALA A 79 7.90 -1.09 19.01
C ALA A 79 8.17 0.42 18.87
N ARG A 80 8.87 0.83 17.79
CA ARG A 80 9.15 2.24 17.47
C ARG A 80 7.88 2.99 17.08
N VAL A 81 7.00 2.40 16.29
CA VAL A 81 5.68 2.97 15.96
C VAL A 81 4.85 3.14 17.24
N SER A 82 4.76 2.11 18.09
CA SER A 82 4.04 2.20 19.37
C SER A 82 4.63 3.23 20.32
N ALA A 83 5.95 3.47 20.29
CA ALA A 83 6.60 4.52 21.07
C ALA A 83 6.32 5.92 20.50
N LEU A 84 6.28 6.07 19.17
CA LEU A 84 5.93 7.32 18.50
C LEU A 84 4.45 7.68 18.69
N GLU A 85 3.54 6.70 18.68
CA GLU A 85 2.13 6.91 18.99
C GLU A 85 1.92 7.36 20.44
N ARG A 86 2.64 6.74 21.39
CA ARG A 86 2.63 7.18 22.78
C ARG A 86 3.19 8.60 22.94
N LYS A 87 4.30 8.93 22.26
CA LYS A 87 4.84 10.30 22.25
C LYS A 87 3.86 11.30 21.63
N ARG A 88 3.23 10.95 20.51
CA ARG A 88 2.17 11.76 19.89
C ARG A 88 0.98 11.95 20.83
N ALA A 89 0.54 10.93 21.56
CA ALA A 89 -0.55 11.06 22.53
C ALA A 89 -0.19 11.97 23.72
N ILE A 90 1.09 11.98 24.13
CA ILE A 90 1.61 12.89 25.17
C ILE A 90 1.72 14.32 24.62
N ASP A 91 2.26 14.48 23.41
CA ASP A 91 2.36 15.79 22.76
C ASP A 91 0.98 16.37 22.49
N VAL A 92 -0.01 15.58 22.07
CA VAL A 92 -1.42 15.99 21.93
C VAL A 92 -2.05 16.35 23.28
N LYS A 93 -1.63 15.74 24.39
CA LYS A 93 -2.06 16.16 25.74
C LYS A 93 -1.40 17.46 26.22
N ASN A 94 -0.18 17.74 25.75
CA ASN A 94 0.61 18.90 26.18
C ASN A 94 0.47 20.11 25.24
N THR A 95 0.09 19.91 23.98
CA THR A 95 -0.43 20.95 23.10
C THR A 95 -1.94 20.94 23.21
N THR A 96 -2.48 21.86 24.00
CA THR A 96 -3.88 22.29 23.98
C THR A 96 -4.35 22.45 22.53
N THR A 97 -4.90 21.38 21.96
CA THR A 97 -5.62 21.39 20.70
C THR A 97 -7.07 21.51 21.11
N PRO A 98 -7.73 22.65 20.88
CA PRO A 98 -9.15 22.79 21.18
C PRO A 98 -9.91 21.73 20.39
N ASP A 99 -10.75 20.99 21.10
CA ASP A 99 -11.71 20.04 20.56
C ASP A 99 -12.48 20.65 19.38
N PRO A 100 -12.42 20.11 18.15
CA PRO A 100 -13.07 20.72 17.00
C PRO A 100 -14.60 20.52 16.99
N ARG A 101 -15.20 19.88 18.01
CA ARG A 101 -16.66 19.64 18.04
C ARG A 101 -17.35 19.91 19.38
N GLY A 102 -16.74 20.64 20.31
CA GLY A 102 -17.26 20.62 21.67
C GLY A 102 -16.95 21.78 22.62
N SER A 103 -16.76 23.03 22.15
CA SER A 103 -16.90 24.18 23.07
C SER A 103 -17.27 25.47 22.35
N GLU A 104 -18.22 26.18 22.94
CA GLU A 104 -18.70 27.49 22.55
C GLU A 104 -17.54 28.44 22.23
N ALA A 105 -17.40 28.81 20.95
CA ALA A 105 -16.53 29.86 20.37
C ALA A 105 -15.51 30.53 21.32
N GLU A 106 -14.54 29.75 21.81
CA GLU A 106 -13.49 30.27 22.68
C GLU A 106 -12.55 31.17 21.88
N TRP A 107 -12.21 32.33 22.47
CA TRP A 107 -11.26 33.23 21.84
C TRP A 107 -9.88 32.57 21.81
N MET A 108 -9.27 32.53 20.64
CA MET A 108 -7.95 31.97 20.36
C MET A 108 -6.93 33.07 20.02
N THR A 109 -5.66 32.79 20.28
CA THR A 109 -4.54 33.61 19.84
C THR A 109 -4.36 33.52 18.33
N VAL A 110 -3.56 34.44 17.79
CA VAL A 110 -3.20 34.43 16.36
C VAL A 110 -2.48 33.15 15.94
N LYS A 111 -1.66 32.59 16.83
CA LYS A 111 -0.92 31.35 16.56
C LYS A 111 -1.88 30.15 16.51
N GLU A 112 -2.75 30.03 17.51
CA GLU A 112 -3.75 28.97 17.59
C GLU A 112 -4.73 29.02 16.41
N ALA A 113 -5.16 30.23 16.00
CA ALA A 113 -6.02 30.38 14.83
C ALA A 113 -5.37 29.91 13.53
N PHE A 114 -4.06 30.14 13.37
CA PHE A 114 -3.34 29.64 12.19
C PHE A 114 -3.26 28.11 12.17
N ILE A 115 -3.03 27.50 13.33
CA ILE A 115 -3.05 26.04 13.52
C ILE A 115 -4.44 25.46 13.26
N TRP A 116 -5.48 26.12 13.76
CA TRP A 116 -6.87 25.71 13.58
C TRP A 116 -7.27 25.69 12.10
N LEU A 117 -6.75 26.63 11.30
CA LEU A 117 -6.93 26.65 9.84
C LEU A 117 -6.08 25.62 9.08
N GLY A 118 -5.31 24.79 9.78
CA GLY A 118 -4.46 23.74 9.20
C GLY A 118 -3.06 24.19 8.79
N GLY A 119 -2.63 25.39 9.18
CA GLY A 119 -1.27 25.88 8.94
C GLY A 119 -0.31 25.54 10.08
N ASP A 120 0.98 25.42 9.78
CA ASP A 120 2.05 25.26 10.76
C ASP A 120 2.86 26.57 10.90
N PRO A 121 2.83 27.25 12.07
CA PRO A 121 3.62 28.46 12.32
C PRO A 121 5.15 28.27 12.25
N HIS A 122 5.63 27.04 12.38
CA HIS A 122 7.05 26.70 12.39
C HIS A 122 7.58 26.32 11.00
N ASP A 123 6.70 26.02 10.04
CA ASP A 123 7.04 25.73 8.66
C ASP A 123 6.78 26.96 7.77
N PRO A 124 7.83 27.59 7.20
CA PRO A 124 7.68 28.73 6.30
C PRO A 124 6.91 28.43 5.00
N SER A 125 6.85 27.15 4.60
CA SER A 125 6.12 26.71 3.41
C SER A 125 4.64 26.44 3.68
N SER A 126 4.25 26.38 4.96
CA SER A 126 2.88 26.19 5.37
C SER A 126 2.07 27.48 5.27
N GLY A 127 0.88 27.38 4.69
CA GLY A 127 -0.03 28.50 4.46
C GLY A 127 -1.47 28.13 4.75
N VAL A 128 -2.24 29.12 5.18
CA VAL A 128 -3.69 28.99 5.36
C VAL A 128 -4.39 29.64 4.19
N THR A 129 -5.44 28.98 3.71
CA THR A 129 -6.21 29.42 2.54
C THR A 129 -7.49 30.11 2.97
N SER A 130 -7.86 31.18 2.28
CA SER A 130 -9.12 31.89 2.51
C SER A 130 -10.32 31.01 2.13
N LEU A 131 -11.50 31.32 2.68
CA LEU A 131 -12.73 30.59 2.44
C LEU A 131 -13.15 30.56 0.95
N ASP A 132 -12.77 31.60 0.20
CA ASP A 132 -13.01 31.69 -1.24
C ASP A 132 -11.96 30.96 -2.09
N GLY A 133 -10.94 30.36 -1.46
CA GLY A 133 -9.86 29.63 -2.13
C GLY A 133 -8.85 30.50 -2.88
N ARG A 134 -9.00 31.83 -2.88
CA ARG A 134 -8.22 32.73 -3.76
C ARG A 134 -6.89 33.18 -3.17
N ARG A 135 -6.72 33.10 -1.86
CA ARG A 135 -5.53 33.59 -1.16
C ARG A 135 -5.00 32.51 -0.24
N SER A 136 -3.72 32.21 -0.37
CA SER A 136 -2.98 31.43 0.64
C SER A 136 -1.87 32.30 1.22
N ILE A 137 -1.77 32.34 2.54
CA ILE A 137 -0.77 33.15 3.24
C ILE A 137 -0.10 32.36 4.37
N GLY A 138 1.21 32.54 4.52
CA GLY A 138 1.98 32.00 5.64
C GLY A 138 1.81 32.80 6.93
N PHE A 139 2.27 32.23 8.05
CA PHE A 139 2.05 32.75 9.40
C PHE A 139 2.55 34.20 9.60
N HIS A 140 3.70 34.55 9.00
CA HIS A 140 4.28 35.90 9.13
C HIS A 140 3.36 36.99 8.58
N ARG A 141 2.61 36.69 7.50
CA ARG A 141 1.60 37.60 6.95
C ARG A 141 0.29 37.51 7.71
N PHE A 142 -0.10 36.30 8.13
CA PHE A 142 -1.32 36.07 8.90
C PHE A 142 -1.36 36.87 10.22
N ARG A 143 -0.22 36.99 10.92
CA ARG A 143 -0.17 37.69 12.22
C ARG A 143 -0.32 39.22 12.16
N VAL A 144 -0.13 39.80 10.99
CA VAL A 144 -0.18 41.25 10.77
C VAL A 144 -1.43 41.68 9.98
N LEU A 145 -2.36 40.77 9.74
CA LEU A 145 -3.62 41.08 9.07
C LEU A 145 -4.42 42.15 9.83
N LYS A 146 -5.20 42.93 9.05
CA LYS A 146 -6.16 43.87 9.62
C LYS A 146 -7.40 43.12 10.09
N ALA A 147 -8.15 43.76 10.99
CA ALA A 147 -9.40 43.22 11.54
C ALA A 147 -10.38 42.71 10.47
N ALA A 148 -10.51 43.45 9.36
CA ALA A 148 -11.40 43.10 8.26
C ALA A 148 -10.94 41.86 7.48
N ASP A 149 -9.63 41.63 7.37
CA ASP A 149 -9.06 40.57 6.53
C ASP A 149 -9.22 39.18 7.18
N TYR A 150 -9.29 39.11 8.52
CA TYR A 150 -9.53 37.85 9.24
C TYR A 150 -10.88 37.19 8.86
N ARG A 151 -11.87 37.99 8.43
CA ARG A 151 -13.16 37.47 7.97
C ARG A 151 -13.04 36.62 6.71
N ALA A 152 -12.05 36.89 5.84
CA ALA A 152 -11.81 36.09 4.65
C ALA A 152 -11.39 34.64 4.98
N PHE A 153 -10.93 34.40 6.21
CA PHE A 153 -10.56 33.08 6.74
C PHE A 153 -11.62 32.52 7.70
N GLY A 154 -12.80 33.14 7.79
CA GLY A 154 -13.86 32.68 8.69
C GLY A 154 -13.61 33.02 10.16
N LEU A 155 -12.79 34.03 10.44
CA LEU A 155 -12.44 34.43 11.81
C LEU A 155 -12.98 35.82 12.15
N GLU A 156 -13.51 35.96 13.37
CA GLU A 156 -13.82 37.24 13.99
C GLU A 156 -12.61 37.74 14.78
N PHE A 157 -12.29 39.02 14.65
CA PHE A 157 -11.17 39.64 15.35
C PHE A 157 -11.62 40.78 16.28
N GLN A 158 -11.16 40.75 17.54
CA GLN A 158 -11.35 41.82 18.52
C GLN A 158 -10.06 42.58 18.81
N SER A 159 -10.00 43.85 18.39
CA SER A 159 -8.80 44.68 18.53
C SER A 159 -8.47 45.02 19.99
N ASP A 160 -9.47 45.21 20.85
CA ASP A 160 -9.27 45.55 22.27
C ASP A 160 -8.60 44.41 23.04
N ARG A 161 -8.94 43.16 22.70
CA ARG A 161 -8.29 41.97 23.26
C ARG A 161 -6.83 41.88 22.85
N ARG A 162 -6.52 42.18 21.57
CA ARG A 162 -5.14 42.21 21.08
C ARG A 162 -4.29 43.25 21.82
N ARG A 163 -4.84 44.44 22.10
CA ARG A 163 -4.16 45.48 22.88
C ARG A 163 -3.84 45.03 24.30
N LYS A 164 -4.72 44.22 24.90
CA LYS A 164 -4.55 43.61 26.23
C LYS A 164 -3.76 42.30 26.21
N GLN A 165 -3.16 41.91 25.08
CA GLN A 165 -2.45 40.64 24.89
C GLN A 165 -3.31 39.39 25.22
N GLN A 166 -4.61 39.49 25.01
CA GLN A 166 -5.56 38.39 25.21
C GLN A 166 -5.84 37.68 23.87
N PRO A 167 -6.29 36.41 23.91
CA PRO A 167 -6.84 35.74 22.73
C PRO A 167 -7.88 36.62 22.03
N CYS A 168 -7.71 36.83 20.72
CA CYS A 168 -8.37 37.93 20.00
C CYS A 168 -9.02 37.51 18.68
N LEU A 169 -8.96 36.21 18.35
CA LEU A 169 -9.66 35.62 17.22
C LEU A 169 -10.69 34.61 17.71
N ARG A 170 -11.77 34.39 16.98
CA ARG A 170 -12.66 33.24 17.18
C ARG A 170 -13.27 32.80 15.85
N PRO A 171 -13.69 31.54 15.68
CA PRO A 171 -14.43 31.13 14.49
C PRO A 171 -15.73 31.92 14.38
N LEU A 172 -16.01 32.43 13.18
CA LEU A 172 -17.34 32.93 12.86
C LEU A 172 -18.26 31.72 12.85
N LEU A 173 -19.12 31.59 13.86
CA LEU A 173 -20.21 30.63 13.82
C LEU A 173 -21.04 30.96 12.58
N SER A 174 -20.99 30.10 11.58
CA SER A 174 -21.86 30.18 10.42
C SER A 174 -23.29 30.20 10.94
N SER A 175 -23.92 31.37 10.91
CA SER A 175 -25.36 31.49 11.07
C SER A 175 -25.96 30.83 9.84
N ASN A 176 -26.24 29.52 9.93
CA ASN A 176 -27.12 28.84 9.00
C ASN A 176 -28.45 29.61 9.05
N LYS A 177 -28.77 30.29 7.96
CA LYS A 177 -30.12 30.77 7.66
C LYS A 177 -31.01 29.60 7.32
#